data_AF-A0A3D3TD52-F1
#
_entry.id   AF-A0A3D3TD52-F1
#
_cell.length_a   1.000
_cell.length_b   1.000
_cell.length_c   1.000
_cell.angle_alpha   90.00
_cell.angle_beta   90.00
_cell.angle_gamma   90.00
#
_symmetry.space_group_name_H-M   'P 1'
#
loop_
_entity.id
_entity.type
_entity.pdbx_description
1 polymer ?
#
loop_
_entity_poly.entity_id
_entity_poly.type
_entity_poly.pdbx_seq_one_letter_code
_entity_poly.pdbx_strand_id
1 'polypeptide(L)'
;MEKVQSIIEAVSRNDRNSFNEFYGLYYEQVFRYSYFFLKNKEASKEVVSNVFFSIWQSRTKLKDISNMDTWMYVITKNECTRYLNKNRVYNKLSLEEIPVHLYEEAERKTDDAVLEEEIDK
;
A
#
# COMPACT_ATOMS: atom_id res chain seq x y z
N MET A 1 17.18 0.85 23.06
CA MET A 1 15.78 1.31 23.17
C MET A 1 15.65 2.82 22.93
N GLU A 2 16.50 3.66 23.54
CA GLU A 2 16.44 5.14 23.39
C GLU A 2 16.51 5.64 21.93
N LYS A 3 17.37 5.04 21.08
CA LYS A 3 17.51 5.46 19.68
C LYS A 3 16.26 5.23 18.81
N VAL A 4 15.49 4.18 19.08
CA VAL A 4 14.27 3.90 18.29
C VAL A 4 13.17 4.88 18.68
N GLN A 5 13.05 5.18 19.97
CA GLN A 5 12.07 6.14 20.47
C GLN A 5 12.34 7.55 19.92
N SER A 6 13.61 7.99 19.88
CA SER A 6 13.95 9.31 19.32
C SER A 6 13.64 9.41 17.82
N ILE A 7 13.87 8.33 17.07
CA ILE A 7 13.49 8.24 15.64
C ILE A 7 11.97 8.37 15.50
N ILE A 8 11.19 7.62 16.30
CA ILE A 8 9.72 7.67 16.28
C ILE A 8 9.20 9.09 16.59
N GLU A 9 9.77 9.75 17.58
CA GLU A 9 9.41 11.12 17.94
C GLU A 9 9.71 12.12 16.82
N ALA A 10 10.85 11.99 16.15
CA ALA A 10 11.20 12.83 15.00
C ALA A 10 10.28 12.57 13.80
N VAL A 11 9.97 11.30 13.50
CA VAL A 11 9.00 10.91 12.46
C VAL A 11 7.62 11.53 12.73
N SER A 12 7.16 11.51 13.99
CA SER A 12 5.88 12.10 14.38
C SER A 12 5.79 13.62 14.12
N ARG A 13 6.95 14.28 14.01
CA ARG A 13 7.10 15.72 13.71
C ARG A 13 7.37 16.01 12.24
N ASN A 14 7.08 15.07 11.34
CA ASN A 14 7.26 15.18 9.88
C ASN A 14 8.71 15.11 9.39
N ASP A 15 9.66 14.64 10.21
CA ASP A 15 11.03 14.50 9.73
C ASP A 15 11.15 13.29 8.76
N ARG A 16 11.42 13.59 7.50
CA ARG A 16 11.57 12.58 6.44
C ARG A 16 12.85 11.76 6.60
N ASN A 17 13.91 12.36 7.14
CA ASN A 17 15.18 11.65 7.32
C ASN A 17 15.04 10.56 8.38
N SER A 18 14.44 10.90 9.52
CA SER A 18 14.10 9.92 10.55
C SER A 18 13.15 8.84 10.03
N PHE A 19 12.26 9.15 9.08
CA PHE A 19 11.41 8.14 8.47
C PHE A 19 12.18 7.17 7.57
N ASN A 20 13.19 7.64 6.85
CA ASN A 20 14.09 6.76 6.10
C ASN A 20 14.88 5.82 7.03
N GLU A 21 15.34 6.32 8.18
CA GLU A 21 15.98 5.48 9.20
C GLU A 21 15.00 4.45 9.77
N PHE A 22 13.78 4.88 10.12
CA PHE A 22 12.71 3.99 10.57
C PHE A 22 12.41 2.90 9.53
N TYR A 23 12.30 3.27 8.26
CA TYR A 23 12.09 2.34 7.17
C TYR A 23 13.23 1.31 7.11
N GLY A 24 14.48 1.75 7.15
CA GLY A 24 15.64 0.86 7.15
C GLY A 24 15.66 -0.14 8.31
N LEU A 25 15.20 0.26 9.49
CA LEU A 25 15.12 -0.60 10.68
C LEU A 25 14.07 -1.70 10.55
N TYR A 26 12.90 -1.39 9.98
CA TYR A 26 11.76 -2.31 9.97
C TYR A 26 11.52 -3.01 8.62
N TYR A 27 12.17 -2.57 7.54
CA TYR A 27 11.95 -3.08 6.20
C TYR A 27 12.05 -4.61 6.12
N GLU A 28 13.14 -5.19 6.64
CA GLU A 28 13.36 -6.64 6.56
C GLU A 28 12.28 -7.41 7.34
N GLN A 29 11.89 -6.91 8.52
CA GLN A 29 10.84 -7.52 9.34
C GLN A 29 9.49 -7.52 8.61
N VAL A 30 9.07 -6.36 8.09
CA VAL A 30 7.83 -6.22 7.31
C VAL A 30 7.87 -7.10 6.06
N PHE A 31 8.98 -7.10 5.33
CA PHE A 31 9.13 -7.92 4.14
C PHE A 31 9.01 -9.42 4.46
N ARG A 32 9.64 -9.91 5.53
CA ARG A 32 9.53 -11.31 5.96
C ARG A 32 8.10 -11.69 6.32
N TYR A 33 7.38 -10.83 7.04
CA TYR A 33 5.97 -11.06 7.35
C TYR A 33 5.11 -11.08 6.09
N SER A 34 5.27 -10.10 5.20
CA SER A 34 4.56 -10.05 3.93
C SER A 34 4.80 -11.30 3.09
N TYR A 35 6.06 -11.72 2.97
CA TYR A 35 6.42 -12.92 2.21
C TYR A 35 5.89 -14.20 2.87
N PHE A 36 5.86 -14.25 4.21
CA PHE A 36 5.26 -15.37 4.92
C PHE A 36 3.79 -15.58 4.54
N PHE A 37 3.01 -14.50 4.45
CA PHE A 37 1.58 -14.57 4.11
C PHE A 37 1.32 -14.74 2.61
N LEU A 38 2.09 -14.06 1.75
CA LEU A 38 1.79 -13.98 0.32
C LEU A 38 2.53 -14.99 -0.54
N LYS A 39 3.69 -15.50 -0.07
CA LYS A 39 4.60 -16.40 -0.81
C LYS A 39 5.01 -15.88 -2.20
N ASN A 40 4.88 -14.59 -2.45
CA ASN A 40 5.20 -13.93 -3.70
C ASN A 40 6.03 -12.67 -3.42
N LYS A 41 7.17 -12.51 -4.09
CA LYS A 41 8.15 -11.46 -3.78
C LYS A 41 7.65 -10.07 -4.19
N GLU A 42 7.04 -9.96 -5.36
CA GLU A 42 6.52 -8.73 -5.95
C GLU A 42 5.34 -8.20 -5.12
N ALA A 43 4.37 -9.06 -4.83
CA ALA A 43 3.25 -8.77 -3.93
C ALA A 43 3.73 -8.35 -2.53
N SER A 44 4.79 -9.00 -2.03
CA SER A 44 5.37 -8.63 -0.73
C SER A 44 5.98 -7.23 -0.74
N LYS A 45 6.68 -6.85 -1.82
CA LYS A 45 7.21 -5.49 -1.98
C LYS A 45 6.09 -4.45 -2.05
N GLU A 46 5.01 -4.75 -2.76
CA GLU A 46 3.84 -3.86 -2.82
C GLU A 46 3.22 -3.66 -1.44
N VAL A 47 3.02 -4.75 -0.68
CA VAL A 47 2.51 -4.65 0.69
C VAL A 47 3.45 -3.88 1.61
N VAL A 48 4.76 -4.10 1.51
CA VAL A 48 5.75 -3.32 2.27
C VAL A 48 5.57 -1.81 2.00
N SER A 49 5.49 -1.42 0.72
CA SER A 49 5.25 -0.02 0.35
C SER A 49 3.95 0.52 0.94
N ASN A 50 2.86 -0.25 0.86
CA ASN A 50 1.55 0.14 1.40
C ASN A 50 1.57 0.28 2.93
N VAL A 51 2.26 -0.61 3.64
CA VAL A 51 2.45 -0.54 5.09
C VAL A 51 3.16 0.77 5.44
N PHE A 52 4.36 1.00 4.91
CA PHE A 52 5.13 2.20 5.25
C PHE A 52 4.44 3.49 4.82
N PHE A 53 3.72 3.49 3.69
CA PHE A 53 2.91 4.62 3.29
C PHE A 53 1.79 4.91 4.31
N SER A 54 1.08 3.88 4.78
CA SER A 54 0.04 4.01 5.80
C SER A 54 0.59 4.50 7.14
N ILE A 55 1.79 4.02 7.52
CA ILE A 55 2.53 4.49 8.70
C ILE A 55 2.85 5.98 8.55
N TRP A 56 3.39 6.40 7.39
CA TRP A 56 3.70 7.80 7.15
C TRP A 56 2.44 8.68 7.24
N GLN A 57 1.32 8.27 6.66
CA GLN A 57 0.06 9.01 6.75
C GLN A 57 -0.41 9.19 8.20
N SER A 58 -0.21 8.18 9.04
CA SER A 58 -0.61 8.15 10.45
C SER A 58 0.52 8.47 11.44
N ARG A 59 1.64 9.03 10.96
CA ARG A 59 2.89 9.23 11.70
C ARG A 59 2.76 9.95 13.05
N THR A 60 1.80 10.84 13.20
CA THR A 60 1.58 11.58 14.47
C THR A 60 1.18 10.68 15.63
N LYS A 61 0.60 9.50 15.33
CA LYS A 61 0.17 8.48 16.29
C LYS A 61 1.25 7.44 16.61
N LEU A 62 2.40 7.47 15.92
CA LEU A 62 3.43 6.44 16.11
C LEU A 62 3.98 6.42 17.55
N LYS A 63 4.05 7.58 18.20
CA LYS A 63 4.52 7.74 19.58
C LYS A 63 3.62 7.08 20.63
N ASP A 64 2.36 6.80 20.28
CA ASP A 64 1.38 6.20 21.18
C ASP A 64 1.45 4.66 21.16
N ILE A 65 2.32 4.09 20.33
CA ILE A 65 2.48 2.64 20.16
C ILE A 65 3.41 2.11 21.25
N SER A 66 2.86 1.29 22.15
CA SER A 66 3.61 0.68 23.26
C SER A 66 4.56 -0.44 22.83
N ASN A 67 4.18 -1.24 21.82
CA ASN A 67 4.98 -2.35 21.31
C ASN A 67 5.04 -2.31 19.78
N MET A 68 6.13 -1.74 19.26
CA MET A 68 6.30 -1.52 17.82
C MET A 68 6.34 -2.84 17.04
N ASP A 69 7.00 -3.88 17.54
CA ASP A 69 7.10 -5.17 16.83
C ASP A 69 5.73 -5.85 16.66
N THR A 70 4.94 -5.87 17.74
CA THR A 70 3.58 -6.42 17.71
C THR A 70 2.69 -5.62 16.78
N TRP A 71 2.78 -4.30 16.84
CA TRP A 71 2.02 -3.43 15.95
C TRP A 71 2.43 -3.61 14.49
N MET A 72 3.72 -3.72 14.21
CA MET A 72 4.27 -3.94 12.87
C MET A 72 3.77 -5.27 12.28
N TYR A 73 3.70 -6.32 13.10
CA TYR A 73 3.08 -7.59 12.69
C TYR A 73 1.60 -7.41 12.33
N VAL A 74 0.82 -6.76 13.19
CA VAL A 74 -0.63 -6.57 12.99
C VAL A 74 -0.93 -5.74 11.73
N ILE A 75 -0.29 -4.58 11.57
CA ILE A 75 -0.51 -3.73 10.38
C ILE A 75 -0.11 -4.46 9.11
N THR A 76 1.01 -5.19 9.12
CA THR A 76 1.47 -5.97 7.95
C THR A 76 0.48 -7.07 7.60
N LYS A 77 0.02 -7.85 8.58
CA LYS A 77 -0.98 -8.91 8.37
C LYS A 77 -2.28 -8.36 7.79
N ASN A 78 -2.74 -7.21 8.30
CA ASN A 78 -3.95 -6.55 7.81
C ASN A 78 -3.77 -6.12 6.35
N GLU A 79 -2.62 -5.55 6.01
CA GLU A 79 -2.29 -5.16 4.63
C GLU A 79 -2.18 -6.36 3.67
N CYS A 80 -1.56 -7.47 4.09
CA CYS A 80 -1.59 -8.72 3.31
C CYS A 80 -3.02 -9.22 3.07
N THR A 81 -3.86 -9.18 4.11
CA THR A 81 -5.26 -9.61 4.01
C THR A 81 -6.04 -8.72 3.03
N ARG A 82 -5.82 -7.40 3.10
CA ARG A 82 -6.40 -6.42 2.16
C ARG A 82 -5.96 -6.69 0.73
N TYR A 83 -4.66 -6.91 0.53
CA TYR A 83 -4.09 -7.25 -0.77
C TYR A 83 -4.71 -8.52 -1.37
N LEU A 84 -4.79 -9.61 -0.59
CA LEU A 84 -5.38 -10.88 -1.04
C LEU A 84 -6.87 -10.73 -1.38
N ASN A 85 -7.62 -9.99 -0.56
CA ASN A 85 -9.04 -9.74 -0.83
C ASN A 85 -9.24 -8.93 -2.11
N LYS A 86 -8.44 -7.88 -2.33
CA LYS A 86 -8.48 -7.06 -3.54
C LYS A 86 -8.16 -7.90 -4.78
N ASN A 87 -7.09 -8.70 -4.73
CA ASN A 87 -6.72 -9.59 -5.85
C ASN A 87 -7.75 -10.70 -6.09
N ARG A 88 -8.39 -11.22 -5.05
CA ARG A 88 -9.49 -12.19 -5.22
C ARG A 88 -10.68 -11.57 -5.94
N VAL A 89 -11.00 -10.30 -5.68
CA VAL A 89 -12.06 -9.58 -6.42
C VAL A 89 -11.68 -9.42 -7.89
N TYR A 90 -10.44 -9.02 -8.20
CA TYR A 90 -9.99 -8.92 -9.59
C TYR A 90 -9.93 -10.26 -10.31
N ASN A 91 -9.48 -11.33 -9.64
CA ASN A 91 -9.47 -12.67 -10.23
C ASN A 91 -10.88 -13.24 -10.43
N LYS A 92 -11.89 -12.73 -9.72
CA LYS A 92 -13.31 -13.02 -9.96
C LYS A 92 -13.94 -12.16 -11.06
N LEU A 93 -13.26 -11.12 -11.50
CA LEU A 93 -13.64 -10.34 -12.66
C LEU A 93 -12.80 -10.89 -13.81
N SER A 94 -13.11 -12.11 -14.25
CA SER A 94 -12.55 -12.57 -15.54
C SER A 94 -13.00 -11.58 -16.61
N LEU A 95 -12.11 -11.22 -17.54
CA LEU A 95 -12.49 -10.39 -18.70
C LEU A 95 -13.65 -11.01 -19.48
N GLU A 96 -13.81 -12.33 -19.41
CA GLU A 96 -14.91 -13.11 -20.00
C GLU A 96 -16.24 -12.94 -19.24
N GLU A 97 -16.20 -12.52 -17.97
CA GLU A 97 -17.37 -12.34 -17.10
C GLU A 97 -17.80 -10.87 -16.97
N ILE A 98 -17.05 -9.92 -17.55
CA ILE A 98 -17.43 -8.51 -17.58
C ILE A 98 -18.59 -8.36 -18.58
N PRO A 99 -19.77 -7.86 -18.15
CA PRO A 99 -20.88 -7.60 -19.06
C PRO A 99 -20.47 -6.72 -20.25
N VAL A 100 -20.78 -7.14 -21.47
CA VAL A 100 -20.43 -6.46 -22.74
C VAL A 100 -20.77 -4.97 -22.72
N HIS A 101 -21.87 -4.58 -22.08
CA HIS A 101 -22.29 -3.18 -21.98
C HIS A 101 -21.28 -2.25 -21.26
N LEU A 102 -20.46 -2.77 -20.34
CA LEU A 102 -19.43 -1.99 -19.65
C LEU A 102 -18.22 -1.71 -20.55
N TYR A 103 -17.94 -2.60 -21.52
CA TYR A 103 -16.91 -2.37 -22.54
C TYR A 103 -17.38 -1.31 -23.54
N GLU A 104 -18.65 -1.38 -23.98
CA GLU A 104 -19.23 -0.38 -24.90
C GLU A 104 -19.28 1.03 -24.28
N GLU A 105 -19.49 1.15 -22.96
CA GLU A 105 -19.41 2.44 -22.27
C GLU A 105 -17.97 2.97 -22.12
N ALA A 106 -16.99 2.08 -21.93
CA ALA A 106 -15.58 2.46 -21.81
C ALA A 106 -14.98 2.87 -23.18
N GLU A 107 -15.32 2.16 -24.26
CA GLU A 107 -14.93 2.53 -25.63
C GLU A 107 -15.57 3.86 -26.03
N ARG A 108 -16.89 4.03 -25.82
CA ARG A 108 -17.57 5.32 -26.11
C ARG A 108 -16.93 6.50 -25.41
N LYS A 109 -16.57 6.37 -24.13
CA LYS A 109 -15.89 7.45 -23.40
C LYS A 109 -14.50 7.77 -23.93
N THR A 110 -13.82 6.79 -24.51
CA THR A 110 -12.48 6.97 -25.07
C THR A 110 -12.57 7.61 -26.45
N ASP A 111 -13.52 7.17 -27.28
CA ASP A 111 -13.78 7.75 -28.61
C ASP A 111 -14.34 9.17 -28.51
N ASP A 112 -15.27 9.45 -27.59
CA ASP A 112 -15.80 10.80 -27.34
C ASP A 112 -14.69 11.77 -26.89
N ALA A 113 -13.74 11.31 -26.06
CA ALA A 113 -12.61 12.13 -25.61
C ALA A 113 -11.58 12.41 -26.72
N VAL A 114 -11.38 11.46 -27.64
CA VAL A 114 -10.50 11.63 -28.81
C VAL A 114 -11.13 12.58 -29.83
N LEU A 115 -12.45 12.53 -30.02
CA LEU A 115 -13.19 13.44 -30.90
C LEU A 115 -13.19 14.88 -30.38
N GLU A 116 -13.29 15.09 -29.06
CA GLU A 116 -13.20 16.43 -28.47
C GLU A 116 -11.80 17.06 -28.64
N GLU A 117 -10.72 16.27 -28.58
CA GLU A 117 -9.35 16.77 -28.83
C GLU A 117 -9.06 17.12 -30.30
N GLU A 118 -9.80 16.57 -31.26
CA GLU A 118 -9.64 16.89 -32.69
C GLU A 118 -10.42 18.14 -33.13
N ILE A 119 -11.43 18.58 -32.36
CA ILE A 119 -12.24 19.77 -32.69
C ILE A 119 -11.56 21.07 -32.23
N ASP A 120 -10.62 21.00 -31.28
CA ASP A 120 -9.85 22.14 -30.75
C ASP A 120 -8.47 22.34 -31.41
N LYS A 121 -8.22 21.73 -32.58
CA LYS A 121 -7.04 21.98 -33.44
C LYS A 121 -7.42 22.56 -34.80
#